data_AF-C9Z131-F1
#
_entry.id   AF-C9Z131-F1
#
_cell.length_a   1.000
_cell.length_b   1.000
_cell.length_c   1.000
_cell.angle_alpha   90.00
_cell.angle_beta   90.00
_cell.angle_gamma   90.00
#
_symmetry.space_group_name_H-M   'P 1'
#
loop_
_entity.id
_entity.type
_entity.pdbx_description
1 polymer ?
#
loop_
_entity_poly.entity_id
_entity_poly.type
_entity_poly.pdbx_seq_one_letter_code
_entity_poly.pdbx_strand_id
1 'polypeptide(L)' 'MSANPTPQGFALLLIVLGGVVMLTATIGTVVTHEHVWKAVVAAGGAVQVAGWLLHARRLRRLTGGAR' A
#
# COMPACT_ATOMS: atom_id res chain seq x y z
N MET A 1 -5.22 -23.94 -12.64
CA MET A 1 -5.41 -22.62 -12.01
C MET A 1 -4.08 -22.20 -11.38
N SER A 2 -3.38 -21.21 -11.93
CA SER A 2 -2.20 -20.64 -11.27
C SER A 2 -2.67 -19.91 -10.02
N ALA A 3 -2.22 -20.35 -8.84
CA ALA A 3 -2.49 -19.64 -7.60
C ALA A 3 -1.75 -18.30 -7.66
N ASN A 4 -2.46 -17.22 -8.01
CA ASN A 4 -1.90 -15.88 -7.96
C ASN A 4 -1.75 -15.52 -6.48
N PRO A 5 -0.53 -15.48 -5.90
CA PRO A 5 -0.40 -15.36 -4.47
C PRO A 5 -0.87 -13.96 -4.06
N THR A 6 -1.90 -13.89 -3.23
CA THR A 6 -2.43 -12.61 -2.78
C THR A 6 -1.50 -11.95 -1.75
N PRO A 7 -1.51 -10.61 -1.61
CA PRO A 7 -0.80 -9.92 -0.55
C PRO A 7 -1.25 -10.44 0.83
N GLN A 8 -0.30 -10.77 1.69
CA GLN A 8 -0.55 -11.29 3.04
C GLN A 8 0.43 -10.70 4.05
N GLY A 9 0.07 -10.74 5.33
CA GLY A 9 0.91 -10.26 6.43
C GLY A 9 1.20 -8.77 6.34
N PHE A 10 2.46 -8.37 6.56
CA PHE A 10 2.88 -6.97 6.54
C PHE A 10 2.59 -6.25 5.22
N ALA A 11 2.66 -6.95 4.08
CA ALA A 11 2.35 -6.35 2.79
C ALA A 11 0.89 -5.91 2.71
N LEU A 12 -0.03 -6.77 3.16
CA LEU A 12 -1.46 -6.44 3.22
C LEU A 12 -1.72 -5.32 4.22
N LEU A 13 -1.07 -5.36 5.40
CA LEU A 13 -1.23 -4.33 6.41
C LEU A 13 -0.85 -2.95 5.88
N LEU A 14 0.29 -2.83 5.20
CA LEU A 14 0.73 -1.57 4.60
C LEU A 14 -0.22 -1.08 3.50
N ILE A 15 -0.71 -1.98 2.64
CA ILE A 15 -1.66 -1.60 1.59
C ILE A 15 -2.96 -1.06 2.21
N VAL A 16 -3.53 -1.77 3.19
CA VAL A 16 -4.76 -1.35 3.87
C VAL A 16 -4.54 -0.05 4.64
N LEU A 17 -3.45 0.06 5.40
CA LEU A 17 -3.13 1.26 6.16
C LEU A 17 -2.97 2.48 5.24
N GLY A 18 -2.23 2.33 4.13
CA GLY A 18 -2.08 3.39 3.14
C GLY A 18 -3.40 3.81 2.52
N GLY A 19 -4.30 2.84 2.26
CA GLY A 19 -5.66 3.11 1.79
C GLY A 19 -6.51 3.90 2.80
N VAL A 20 -6.48 3.51 4.08
CA VAL A 20 -7.18 4.23 5.16
C VAL A 20 -6.65 5.66 5.27
N VAL A 21 -5.34 5.85 5.29
CA VAL A 21 -4.71 7.18 5.35
C VAL A 21 -5.14 8.05 4.16
N MET A 22 -5.12 7.51 2.94
CA MET A 22 -5.57 8.25 1.75
C MET A 22 -7.06 8.61 1.82
N LEU A 23 -7.90 7.70 2.30
CA LEU A 23 -9.34 7.97 2.43
C LEU A 23 -9.59 9.09 3.44
N THR A 24 -8.99 9.01 4.62
CA THR A 24 -9.10 10.05 5.65
C THR A 24 -8.57 11.40 5.14
N ALA A 25 -7.43 11.40 4.45
CA ALA A 25 -6.86 12.62 3.90
C ALA A 25 -7.69 13.20 2.75
N THR A 26 -8.34 12.37 1.96
CA THR A 26 -9.26 12.82 0.91
C THR A 26 -10.46 13.53 1.53
N ILE A 27 -11.06 12.94 2.58
CA ILE A 27 -12.15 13.58 3.34
C ILE A 27 -11.67 14.90 3.94
N GLY A 28 -10.49 14.91 4.58
CA GLY A 28 -9.89 16.11 5.15
C GLY A 28 -9.67 17.22 4.11
N THR A 29 -9.23 16.85 2.90
CA THR A 29 -9.04 17.79 1.79
C THR A 29 -10.37 18.45 1.40
N VAL A 30 -11.45 17.66 1.32
CA VAL A 30 -12.79 18.15 0.95
C VAL A 30 -13.40 19.03 2.03
N VAL A 31 -13.18 18.70 3.31
CA VAL A 31 -13.78 19.45 4.42
C VAL A 31 -13.02 20.74 4.72
N THR A 32 -11.69 20.68 4.81
CA THR A 32 -10.88 21.80 5.33
C THR A 32 -10.24 22.65 4.23
N HIS A 33 -10.16 22.14 3.00
CA HIS A 33 -9.49 22.79 1.87
C HIS A 33 -8.00 23.12 2.12
N GLU A 34 -7.38 22.53 3.15
CA GLU A 34 -5.97 22.76 3.47
C GLU A 34 -5.03 21.93 2.59
N HIS A 35 -3.91 22.54 2.21
CA HIS A 35 -2.89 21.91 1.35
C HIS A 35 -2.16 20.76 2.04
N VAL A 36 -2.15 20.74 3.37
CA VAL A 36 -1.48 19.69 4.16
C VAL A 36 -2.02 18.30 3.84
N TRP A 37 -3.32 18.20 3.55
CA TRP A 37 -3.96 16.92 3.24
C TRP A 37 -3.44 16.29 1.94
N LYS A 38 -3.01 17.10 0.97
CA LYS A 38 -2.38 16.59 -0.26
C LYS A 38 -1.08 15.84 0.06
N ALA A 39 -0.30 16.34 1.02
CA ALA A 39 0.91 15.66 1.49
C ALA A 39 0.58 14.34 2.21
N VAL A 40 -0.50 14.31 2.99
CA VAL A 40 -0.97 13.09 3.67
C VAL A 40 -1.47 12.05 2.67
N VAL A 41 -2.17 12.45 1.59
CA VAL A 41 -2.55 11.55 0.49
C VAL A 41 -1.31 10.95 -0.17
N ALA A 42 -0.29 11.76 -0.48
CA ALA A 42 0.97 11.29 -1.06
C ALA A 42 1.68 10.29 -0.13
N ALA A 43 1.70 10.57 1.18
CA ALA A 43 2.26 9.68 2.19
C ALA A 43 1.51 8.33 2.22
N GLY A 44 0.18 8.34 2.22
CA GLY A 44 -0.64 7.11 2.15
C GLY A 44 -0.36 6.29 0.88
N GLY A 45 -0.17 6.96 -0.26
CA GLY A 45 0.25 6.34 -1.51
C GLY A 45 1.64 5.67 -1.41
N ALA A 46 2.61 6.34 -0.81
CA ALA A 46 3.95 5.79 -0.59
C ALA A 46 3.91 4.52 0.29
N VAL A 47 3.07 4.50 1.32
CA VAL A 47 2.86 3.32 2.18
C VAL A 47 2.28 2.16 1.38
N GLN A 48 1.30 2.40 0.49
CA GLN A 48 0.78 1.35 -0.39
C GLN A 48 1.87 0.78 -1.31
N VAL A 49 2.66 1.66 -1.94
CA VAL A 49 3.78 1.23 -2.80
C VAL A 49 4.76 0.35 -2.03
N ALA A 50 5.10 0.72 -0.79
CA ALA A 50 5.96 -0.11 0.06
C ALA A 50 5.37 -1.50 0.33
N GLY A 51 4.06 -1.59 0.60
CA GLY A 51 3.35 -2.86 0.76
C GLY A 51 3.42 -3.74 -0.50
N TRP A 52 3.19 -3.16 -1.68
CA TRP A 52 3.31 -3.86 -2.97
C TRP A 52 4.74 -4.31 -3.26
N LEU A 53 5.75 -3.47 -2.96
CA LEU A 53 7.15 -3.83 -3.12
C LEU A 53 7.55 -5.00 -2.22
N LEU A 54 7.08 -5.02 -0.97
CA LEU A 54 7.31 -6.14 -0.06
C LEU A 54 6.66 -7.43 -0.57
N HIS A 55 5.43 -7.33 -1.08
CA HIS A 55 4.77 -8.46 -1.72
C HIS A 55 5.57 -8.99 -2.94
N ALA A 56 6.01 -8.10 -3.84
CA ALA A 56 6.82 -8.45 -5.00
C ALA A 56 8.18 -9.06 -4.64
N ARG A 57 8.79 -8.61 -3.53
CA ARG A 57 10.02 -9.22 -3.00
C ARG A 57 9.77 -10.63 -2.47
N ARG A 58 8.65 -10.85 -1.75
CA ARG A 58 8.25 -12.19 -1.28
C ARG A 58 8.03 -13.15 -2.44
N LEU A 59 7.33 -12.71 -3.48
CA LEU A 59 7.10 -13.50 -4.70
C LEU A 59 8.42 -13.90 -5.36
N ARG A 60 9.34 -12.93 -5.57
CA ARG A 60 10.66 -13.21 -6.16
C ARG A 60 11.48 -14.22 -5.36
N ARG A 61 11.41 -14.20 -4.03
CA ARG A 61 12.09 -15.20 -3.18
C ARG A 61 11.51 -16.60 -3.37
N LEU A 62 10.18 -16.72 -3.45
CA LEU A 62 9.51 -18.01 -3.66
C LEU A 62 9.83 -18.59 -5.04
N THR A 63 9.88 -17.76 -6.09
CA THR A 63 10.21 -18.21 -7.45
C THR A 63 11.71 -18.44 -7.65
N GLY A 64 12.57 -17.66 -6.99
CA GLY A 64 14.03 -17.75 -7.13
C GLY A 64 14.69 -18.85 -6.29
N GLY A 65 14.03 -19.33 -5.23
CA GLY A 65 14.50 -20.47 -4.41
C GLY A 65 14.15 -21.85 -4.96
N ALA A 66 13.44 -21.91 -6.10
CA ALA A 66 13.06 -23.16 -6.78
C ALA A 66 13.99 -23.52 -7.95
N ARG A 67 15.22 -22.98 -7.96
CA ARG A 67 16.28 -23.33 -8.92
C ARG A 67 17.42 -24.04 -8.22
#